data_AF-Q4T704-F1
#
_entry.id   AF-Q4T704-F1
#
_cell.length_a   1.000
_cell.length_b   1.000
_cell.length_c   1.000
_cell.angle_alpha   90.00
_cell.angle_beta   90.00
_cell.angle_gamma   90.00
#
_symmetry.space_group_name_H-M   'P 1'
#
loop_
_entity.id
_entity.type
_entity.pdbx_description
1 polymer ?
#
loop_
_entity_poly.entity_id
_entity_poly.type
_entity_poly.pdbx_seq_one_letter_code
_entity_poly.pdbx_strand_id
1 'polypeptide(L)'
;MCQIPVFCWISATVLEDMLTTEQRGELPTTLTDLYSHFLMVQTKRKKQKYGGHQRLKKLTEADKEVLLKLGQLAFEHLENGNIMFYPEDVERCGLDVSEVSVSSGVCTEIFRRESVIFQKSVYCFVHLSIQEFLAALYRFHCYTKKNNNSPFSRNLKLTESPVSSCVSLKSDQSKEKPPQLSDEAGPSHPK
;
A
#
# COMPACT_ATOMS: atom_id res chain seq x y z
N MET A 1 -1.39 -13.26 9.79
CA MET A 1 -0.58 -12.64 8.71
C MET A 1 0.65 -13.46 8.36
N CYS A 2 1.57 -13.76 9.29
CA CYS A 2 2.82 -14.47 9.01
C CYS A 2 2.68 -15.95 8.58
N GLN A 3 1.46 -16.46 8.39
CA GLN A 3 1.21 -17.80 7.84
C GLN A 3 1.40 -17.85 6.31
N ILE A 4 1.36 -16.68 5.63
CA ILE A 4 1.65 -16.59 4.20
C ILE A 4 3.08 -16.05 4.05
N PRO A 5 3.95 -16.71 3.25
CA PRO A 5 5.37 -16.36 3.16
C PRO A 5 5.65 -14.90 2.83
N VAL A 6 4.86 -14.28 1.94
CA VAL A 6 5.08 -12.87 1.56
C VAL A 6 4.85 -11.91 2.72
N PHE A 7 3.83 -12.14 3.55
CA PHE A 7 3.59 -11.30 4.73
C PHE A 7 4.67 -11.50 5.78
N CYS A 8 5.16 -12.73 5.96
CA CYS A 8 6.29 -13.00 6.85
C CYS A 8 7.54 -12.22 6.40
N TRP A 9 7.82 -12.23 5.09
CA TRP A 9 8.94 -11.50 4.53
C TRP A 9 8.78 -9.98 4.65
N ILE A 10 7.61 -9.41 4.35
CA ILE A 10 7.32 -7.98 4.56
C ILE A 10 7.53 -7.59 6.02
N SER A 11 6.96 -8.36 6.96
CA SER A 11 7.11 -8.11 8.39
C SER A 11 8.56 -8.23 8.84
N ALA A 12 9.30 -9.23 8.38
CA ALA A 12 10.71 -9.41 8.71
C ALA A 12 11.56 -8.22 8.21
N THR A 13 11.34 -7.77 6.97
CA THR A 13 12.03 -6.60 6.38
C THR A 13 11.79 -5.33 7.19
N VAL A 14 10.53 -5.09 7.60
CA VAL A 14 10.19 -3.92 8.42
C VAL A 14 10.80 -4.02 9.82
N LEU A 15 10.67 -5.17 10.47
CA LEU A 15 11.25 -5.40 11.80
C LEU A 15 12.77 -5.26 11.81
N GLU A 16 13.45 -5.77 10.77
CA GLU A 16 14.90 -5.67 10.63
C GLU A 16 15.36 -4.20 10.55
N ASP A 17 14.70 -3.35 9.77
CA ASP A 17 15.05 -1.92 9.69
C ASP A 17 14.78 -1.19 11.02
N MET A 18 13.70 -1.53 11.72
CA MET A 18 13.38 -0.93 13.03
C MET A 18 14.37 -1.34 14.13
N LEU A 19 14.89 -2.57 14.08
CA LEU A 19 15.89 -3.05 15.04
C LEU A 19 17.30 -2.51 14.77
N THR A 20 17.62 -2.25 13.51
CA THR A 20 18.97 -1.80 13.09
C THR A 20 19.12 -0.28 13.06
N THR A 21 18.01 0.47 13.09
CA THR A 21 18.02 1.94 13.14
C THR A 21 17.72 2.44 14.55
N GLU A 22 18.27 3.59 14.94
CA GLU A 22 17.94 4.21 16.24
C GLU A 22 16.47 4.71 16.34
N GLN A 23 15.66 4.50 15.30
CA GLN A 23 14.22 4.68 15.38
C GLN A 23 13.59 3.48 16.10
N ARG A 24 13.63 3.50 17.43
CA ARG A 24 12.68 2.75 18.27
C ARG A 24 11.27 3.37 18.17
N GLY A 25 10.72 3.38 16.95
CA GLY A 25 9.33 3.74 16.71
C GLY A 25 8.37 2.67 17.22
N GLU A 26 7.09 3.00 17.30
CA GLU A 26 6.03 2.02 17.54
C GLU A 26 5.94 1.06 16.35
N LEU A 27 5.76 -0.23 16.64
CA LEU A 27 5.57 -1.25 15.61
C LEU A 27 4.35 -0.92 14.74
N PRO A 28 4.36 -1.26 13.43
CA PRO A 28 3.20 -1.08 12.59
C PRO A 28 2.00 -1.82 13.19
N THR A 29 0.93 -1.08 13.49
CA THR A 29 -0.28 -1.64 14.10
C THR A 29 -1.33 -2.00 13.05
N THR A 30 -1.24 -1.42 11.86
CA THR A 30 -2.14 -1.67 10.73
C THR A 30 -1.40 -2.19 9.50
N LEU A 31 -2.15 -2.81 8.57
CA LEU A 31 -1.61 -3.20 7.26
C LEU A 31 -1.07 -2.00 6.47
N THR A 32 -1.79 -0.88 6.53
CA THR A 32 -1.39 0.36 5.87
C THR A 32 -0.06 0.86 6.40
N ASP A 33 0.15 0.83 7.72
CA ASP A 33 1.43 1.21 8.33
C ASP A 33 2.54 0.25 7.91
N LEU A 34 2.24 -1.06 7.93
CA LEU A 34 3.21 -2.09 7.56
C LEU A 34 3.68 -1.92 6.11
N TYR A 35 2.74 -1.75 5.18
CA TYR A 35 3.05 -1.53 3.77
C TYR A 35 3.76 -0.20 3.51
N SER A 36 3.35 0.87 4.20
CA SER A 36 4.01 2.18 4.10
C SER A 36 5.47 2.08 4.58
N HIS A 37 5.70 1.42 5.71
CA HIS A 37 7.05 1.21 6.24
C HIS A 37 7.87 0.30 5.33
N PHE A 38 7.28 -0.76 4.80
CA PHE A 38 7.93 -1.65 3.84
C PHE A 38 8.43 -0.88 2.61
N LEU A 39 7.57 -0.08 1.96
CA LEU A 39 7.99 0.74 0.81
C LEU A 39 9.14 1.69 1.17
N MET A 40 9.06 2.33 2.35
CA MET A 40 10.11 3.23 2.82
C MET A 40 11.45 2.52 3.02
N VAL A 41 11.46 1.35 3.66
CA VAL A 41 12.66 0.52 3.86
C VAL A 41 13.28 0.13 2.52
N GLN A 42 12.45 -0.28 1.57
CA GLN A 42 12.90 -0.66 0.24
C GLN A 42 13.51 0.52 -0.53
N THR A 43 12.90 1.70 -0.44
CA THR A 43 13.44 2.93 -1.04
C THR A 43 14.78 3.31 -0.39
N LYS A 44 14.92 3.12 0.91
CA LYS A 44 16.15 3.40 1.65
C LYS A 44 17.30 2.48 1.26
N ARG A 45 17.04 1.17 1.20
CA ARG A 45 18.02 0.16 0.80
C ARG A 45 18.56 0.42 -0.61
N LYS A 46 17.70 0.87 -1.55
CA LYS A 46 18.12 1.30 -2.90
C LYS A 46 19.20 2.40 -2.84
N LYS A 47 18.97 3.46 -2.06
CA LYS A 47 19.89 4.61 -2.00
C LYS A 47 21.23 4.26 -1.39
N GLN A 48 21.27 3.37 -0.41
CA GLN A 48 22.53 2.91 0.18
C GLN A 48 23.37 2.10 -0.82
N LYS A 49 22.71 1.29 -1.67
CA LYS A 49 23.39 0.45 -2.67
C LYS A 49 23.97 1.22 -3.85
N TYR A 50 23.40 2.38 -4.22
CA TYR A 50 23.78 3.12 -5.43
C TYR A 50 24.11 4.61 -5.24
N GLY A 51 23.94 5.20 -4.04
CA GLY A 51 23.95 6.65 -3.81
C GLY A 51 24.81 7.19 -2.66
N GLY A 52 25.63 6.36 -2.01
CA GLY A 52 26.54 6.79 -0.94
C GLY A 52 25.89 7.08 0.43
N HIS A 53 26.71 7.45 1.42
CA HIS A 53 26.37 7.55 2.86
C HIS A 53 25.53 8.81 3.23
N GLN A 54 24.43 9.09 2.53
CA GLN A 54 23.53 10.17 2.95
C GLN A 54 22.64 9.69 4.11
N ARG A 55 22.59 10.46 5.21
CA ARG A 55 21.73 10.18 6.38
C ARG A 55 20.26 10.25 5.96
N LEU A 56 19.69 9.09 5.67
CA LEU A 56 18.41 8.97 5.01
C LEU A 56 17.26 9.02 6.03
N LYS A 57 16.52 10.12 6.05
CA LYS A 57 15.34 10.29 6.91
C LYS A 57 14.01 10.41 6.16
N LYS A 58 13.99 10.76 4.87
CA LYS A 58 12.76 10.97 4.09
C LYS A 58 12.89 10.52 2.63
N LEU A 59 11.78 10.07 2.04
CA LEU A 59 11.66 9.88 0.59
C LEU A 59 11.95 11.21 -0.14
N THR A 60 12.71 11.14 -1.23
CA THR A 60 12.88 12.30 -2.12
C THR A 60 11.66 12.46 -3.01
N GLU A 61 11.44 13.65 -3.59
CA GLU A 61 10.35 13.88 -4.53
C GLU A 61 10.41 12.91 -5.72
N ALA A 62 11.62 12.59 -6.20
CA ALA A 62 11.81 11.57 -7.23
C ALA A 62 11.34 10.16 -6.79
N ASP A 63 11.54 9.78 -5.52
CA ASP A 63 11.05 8.48 -5.03
C ASP A 63 9.52 8.45 -4.98
N LYS A 64 8.91 9.57 -4.55
CA LYS A 64 7.45 9.71 -4.51
C LYS A 64 6.86 9.66 -5.91
N GLU A 65 7.50 10.30 -6.88
CA GLU A 65 7.08 10.25 -8.28
C GLU A 65 7.10 8.82 -8.82
N VAL A 66 8.18 8.08 -8.57
CA VAL A 66 8.28 6.66 -8.95
C VAL A 66 7.16 5.84 -8.29
N LEU A 67 6.94 5.99 -6.98
CA LEU A 67 5.85 5.29 -6.27
C LEU A 67 4.47 5.64 -6.82
N LEU A 68 4.24 6.90 -7.22
CA LEU A 68 2.98 7.32 -7.84
C LEU A 68 2.77 6.70 -9.22
N LYS A 69 3.80 6.66 -10.06
CA LYS A 69 3.75 5.98 -11.37
C LYS A 69 3.52 4.48 -11.21
N LEU A 70 4.14 3.85 -10.21
CA LEU A 70 3.89 2.45 -9.86
C LEU A 70 2.45 2.23 -9.39
N GLY A 71 1.91 3.14 -8.59
CA GLY A 71 0.52 3.09 -8.15
C GLY A 71 -0.47 3.31 -9.28
N GLN A 72 -0.15 4.16 -10.26
CA GLN A 72 -0.93 4.31 -11.48
C GLN A 72 -0.98 2.99 -12.26
N LEU A 73 0.19 2.39 -12.53
CA LEU A 73 0.28 1.09 -13.20
C LEU A 73 -0.52 0.02 -12.44
N ALA A 74 -0.36 -0.05 -11.11
CA ALA A 74 -1.11 -0.99 -10.26
C ALA A 74 -2.62 -0.83 -10.39
N PHE A 75 -3.10 0.42 -10.37
CA PHE A 75 -4.52 0.76 -10.48
C PHE A 75 -5.09 0.39 -11.85
N GLU A 76 -4.43 0.82 -12.94
CA GLU A 76 -4.89 0.53 -14.31
C GLU A 76 -4.96 -0.97 -14.58
N HIS A 77 -3.97 -1.74 -14.12
CA HIS A 77 -3.99 -3.20 -14.29
C HIS A 77 -5.01 -3.87 -13.36
N LEU A 78 -5.23 -3.37 -12.14
CA LEU A 78 -6.23 -3.91 -11.23
C LEU A 78 -7.66 -3.68 -11.76
N GLU A 79 -7.97 -2.48 -12.29
CA GLU A 79 -9.28 -2.18 -12.90
C GLU A 79 -9.59 -3.06 -14.11
N ASN A 80 -8.56 -3.39 -14.90
CA ASN A 80 -8.69 -4.24 -16.07
C ASN A 80 -8.64 -5.75 -15.74
N GLY A 81 -8.48 -6.13 -14.47
CA GLY A 81 -8.34 -7.54 -14.05
C GLY A 81 -7.04 -8.19 -14.49
N ASN A 82 -6.02 -7.39 -14.83
CA ASN A 82 -4.72 -7.85 -15.28
C ASN A 82 -3.78 -8.05 -14.10
N ILE A 83 -3.24 -9.26 -13.96
CA ILE A 83 -2.22 -9.61 -12.97
C ILE A 83 -0.80 -9.50 -13.53
N MET A 84 -0.65 -9.59 -14.86
CA MET A 84 0.60 -9.45 -15.59
C MET A 84 0.55 -8.22 -16.51
N PHE A 85 1.71 -7.67 -16.80
CA PHE A 85 1.90 -6.56 -17.72
C PHE A 85 3.26 -6.67 -18.42
N TYR A 86 3.40 -5.97 -19.53
CA TYR A 86 4.55 -6.04 -20.41
C TYR A 86 5.48 -4.82 -20.21
N PRO A 87 6.75 -4.87 -20.70
CA PRO A 87 7.64 -3.71 -20.67
C PRO A 87 6.98 -2.43 -21.19
N GLU A 88 6.18 -2.54 -22.25
CA GLU A 88 5.50 -1.44 -22.89
C GLU A 88 4.47 -0.76 -21.97
N ASP A 89 3.84 -1.53 -21.07
CA ASP A 89 2.91 -0.99 -20.08
C ASP A 89 3.67 -0.14 -19.03
N VAL A 90 4.87 -0.58 -18.64
CA VAL A 90 5.76 0.14 -17.71
C VAL A 90 6.25 1.45 -18.34
N GLU A 91 6.67 1.41 -19.60
CA GLU A 91 7.11 2.60 -20.36
C GLU A 91 5.97 3.61 -20.54
N ARG A 92 4.74 3.13 -20.80
CA ARG A 92 3.56 3.99 -20.93
C ARG A 92 3.25 4.77 -19.64
N CYS A 93 3.56 4.21 -18.47
CA CYS A 93 3.47 4.92 -17.20
C CYS A 93 4.66 5.88 -16.94
N GLY A 94 5.59 6.01 -17.90
CA GLY A 94 6.75 6.88 -17.78
C GLY A 94 7.79 6.38 -16.79
N LEU A 95 7.86 5.06 -16.60
CA LEU A 95 8.90 4.37 -15.84
C LEU A 95 9.92 3.76 -16.80
N ASP A 96 11.21 3.87 -16.47
CA ASP A 96 12.24 3.17 -17.22
C ASP A 96 12.25 1.68 -16.85
N VAL A 97 12.02 0.80 -17.83
CA VAL A 97 12.07 -0.66 -17.69
C VAL A 97 13.42 -1.13 -17.14
N SER A 98 14.50 -0.43 -17.47
CA SER A 98 15.85 -0.72 -16.98
C SER A 98 15.97 -0.43 -15.47
N GLU A 99 15.44 0.71 -15.01
CA GLU A 99 15.36 1.05 -13.59
C GLU A 99 14.43 0.11 -12.81
N VAL A 100 13.32 -0.28 -13.42
CA VAL A 100 12.30 -1.13 -12.81
C VAL A 100 12.78 -2.58 -12.67
N SER A 101 13.56 -3.08 -13.62
CA SER A 101 13.93 -4.51 -13.66
C SER A 101 15.35 -4.84 -13.21
N VAL A 102 16.30 -3.89 -13.20
CA VAL A 102 17.71 -4.17 -12.88
C VAL A 102 18.21 -3.42 -11.64
N SER A 103 17.60 -2.28 -11.26
CA SER A 103 18.25 -1.38 -10.29
C SER A 103 17.36 -0.70 -9.26
N SER A 104 16.07 -1.01 -9.19
CA SER A 104 15.21 -0.50 -8.13
C SER A 104 14.97 -1.61 -7.12
N GLY A 105 15.67 -1.59 -5.98
CA GLY A 105 15.42 -2.53 -4.86
C GLY A 105 13.96 -2.51 -4.38
N VAL A 106 13.24 -1.42 -4.64
CA VAL A 106 11.79 -1.29 -4.49
C VAL A 106 11.08 -2.14 -5.55
N CYS A 107 11.40 -1.96 -6.83
CA CYS A 107 10.74 -2.65 -7.93
C CYS A 107 11.17 -4.11 -8.12
N THR A 108 12.35 -4.56 -7.71
CA THR A 108 12.74 -5.98 -7.77
C THR A 108 12.11 -6.81 -6.65
N GLU A 109 11.71 -6.15 -5.56
CA GLU A 109 10.95 -6.74 -4.46
C GLU A 109 9.44 -6.51 -4.60
N ILE A 110 9.04 -5.56 -5.46
CA ILE A 110 7.64 -5.29 -5.79
C ILE A 110 7.24 -5.97 -7.10
N PHE A 111 8.16 -6.23 -8.03
CA PHE A 111 7.89 -6.91 -9.30
C PHE A 111 8.64 -8.23 -9.43
N ARG A 112 7.98 -9.17 -10.11
CA ARG A 112 8.55 -10.41 -10.58
C ARG A 112 8.60 -10.37 -12.11
N ARG A 113 9.80 -10.52 -12.68
CA ARG A 113 9.99 -10.79 -14.10
C ARG A 113 9.90 -12.31 -14.31
N GLU A 114 9.05 -12.74 -15.23
CA GLU A 114 9.04 -14.13 -15.71
C GLU A 114 9.44 -14.16 -17.19
N SER A 115 10.35 -15.07 -17.54
CA SER A 115 10.67 -15.37 -18.95
C SER A 115 9.81 -16.54 -19.40
N VAL A 116 8.84 -16.27 -20.27
CA VAL A 116 8.01 -17.32 -20.88
C VAL A 116 8.79 -17.98 -22.04
N ILE A 117 8.30 -19.13 -22.50
CA ILE A 117 8.86 -20.05 -23.51
C ILE A 117 9.31 -19.36 -24.83
N PHE A 118 8.95 -18.09 -25.05
CA PHE A 118 9.30 -17.27 -26.21
C PHE A 118 10.21 -16.06 -25.91
N GLN A 119 10.96 -16.06 -24.81
CA GLN A 119 11.83 -14.95 -24.36
C GLN A 119 11.13 -13.59 -24.13
N LYS A 120 9.79 -13.52 -24.25
CA LYS A 120 9.04 -12.34 -23.85
C LYS A 120 9.07 -12.23 -22.33
N SER A 121 9.64 -11.12 -21.86
CA SER A 121 9.62 -10.75 -20.44
C SER A 121 8.22 -10.26 -20.09
N VAL A 122 7.61 -10.86 -19.09
CA VAL A 122 6.39 -10.36 -18.46
C VAL A 122 6.70 -9.95 -17.03
N TYR A 123 5.98 -8.96 -16.53
CA TYR A 123 6.10 -8.44 -15.18
C TYR A 123 4.78 -8.62 -14.43
N CYS A 124 4.87 -8.85 -13.13
CA CYS A 124 3.74 -8.76 -12.23
C CYS A 124 4.19 -8.23 -10.88
N PHE A 125 3.25 -7.80 -10.05
CA PHE A 125 3.56 -7.51 -8.66
C PHE A 125 3.89 -8.80 -7.89
N VAL A 126 4.83 -8.75 -6.95
CA VAL A 126 5.24 -9.90 -6.12
C VAL A 126 4.06 -10.48 -5.34
N HIS A 127 3.07 -9.65 -5.00
CA HIS A 127 1.80 -10.11 -4.45
C HIS A 127 0.67 -9.12 -4.71
N LEU A 128 -0.56 -9.63 -4.88
CA LEU A 128 -1.76 -8.84 -5.19
C LEU A 128 -2.01 -7.75 -4.14
N SER A 129 -1.79 -8.04 -2.85
CA SER A 129 -2.02 -7.03 -1.81
C SER A 129 -1.04 -5.84 -1.88
N ILE A 130 0.15 -6.01 -2.47
CA ILE A 130 1.08 -4.91 -2.74
C ILE A 130 0.53 -4.06 -3.90
N GLN A 131 0.02 -4.71 -4.94
CA GLN A 131 -0.66 -4.04 -6.06
C GLN A 131 -1.87 -3.24 -5.58
N GLU A 132 -2.75 -3.84 -4.79
CA GLU A 132 -3.93 -3.18 -4.21
C GLU A 132 -3.54 -1.99 -3.34
N PHE A 133 -2.51 -2.13 -2.52
CA PHE A 133 -2.00 -1.05 -1.69
C PHE A 133 -1.48 0.13 -2.52
N LEU A 134 -0.67 -0.13 -3.55
CA LEU A 134 -0.15 0.90 -4.46
C LEU A 134 -1.26 1.57 -5.27
N ALA A 135 -2.25 0.81 -5.73
CA ALA A 135 -3.44 1.32 -6.41
C ALA A 135 -4.26 2.24 -5.49
N ALA A 136 -4.45 1.84 -4.22
CA ALA A 136 -5.12 2.65 -3.21
C ALA A 136 -4.35 3.95 -2.91
N LEU A 137 -3.02 3.89 -2.81
CA LEU A 137 -2.17 5.07 -2.66
C LEU A 137 -2.31 6.05 -3.82
N TYR A 138 -2.29 5.55 -5.06
CA TYR A 138 -2.51 6.37 -6.26
C TYR A 138 -3.89 7.02 -6.24
N ARG A 139 -4.95 6.26 -5.95
CA ARG A 139 -6.31 6.79 -5.93
C ARG A 139 -6.49 7.84 -4.84
N PHE A 140 -5.91 7.59 -3.65
CA PHE A 140 -5.88 8.54 -2.56
C PHE A 140 -5.16 9.85 -2.94
N HIS A 141 -4.01 9.74 -3.61
CA HIS A 141 -3.28 10.89 -4.12
C HIS A 141 -4.09 11.69 -5.16
N CYS A 142 -4.77 11.03 -6.11
CA CYS A 142 -5.65 11.70 -7.06
C CYS A 142 -6.82 12.41 -6.38
N TYR A 143 -7.43 11.79 -5.37
CA TYR A 143 -8.52 12.38 -4.61
C TYR A 143 -8.09 13.65 -3.87
N THR A 144 -6.94 13.59 -3.19
CA THR A 144 -6.39 14.73 -2.44
C THR A 144 -5.92 15.87 -3.36
N LYS A 145 -5.30 15.58 -4.50
CA LYS A 145 -4.92 16.58 -5.52
C LYS A 145 -6.12 17.28 -6.14
N LYS A 146 -7.24 16.58 -6.33
CA LYS A 146 -8.49 17.17 -6.84
C LYS A 146 -9.16 18.09 -5.82
N ASN A 147 -8.89 17.89 -4.53
CA ASN A 147 -9.59 18.53 -3.43
C ASN A 147 -8.64 19.45 -2.62
N ASN A 148 -8.17 20.54 -3.25
CA ASN A 148 -7.17 21.50 -2.74
C ASN A 148 -7.45 22.12 -1.33
N ASN A 149 -8.54 21.75 -0.65
CA ASN A 149 -8.92 22.18 0.71
C ASN A 149 -9.06 21.03 1.73
N SER A 150 -8.59 19.80 1.45
CA SER A 150 -8.63 18.73 2.46
C SER A 150 -7.46 18.86 3.48
N PRO A 151 -7.71 18.79 4.80
CA PRO A 151 -6.65 18.89 5.81
C PRO A 151 -5.64 17.72 5.76
N PHE A 152 -5.93 16.69 4.96
CA PHE A 152 -5.15 15.47 4.83
C PHE A 152 -4.05 15.53 3.76
N SER A 153 -4.03 16.54 2.88
CA SER A 153 -2.93 16.74 1.91
C SER A 153 -1.57 16.97 2.60
N ARG A 154 -1.58 17.34 3.89
CA ARG A 154 -0.39 17.46 4.74
C ARG A 154 0.08 16.14 5.38
N ASN A 155 -0.69 15.06 5.27
CA ASN A 155 -0.49 13.80 6.00
C ASN A 155 -0.03 12.61 5.14
N LEU A 156 0.24 12.77 3.84
CA LEU A 156 1.15 11.82 3.15
C LEU A 156 2.61 12.08 3.59
N LYS A 157 2.81 12.27 4.89
CA LYS A 157 4.10 12.09 5.54
C LYS A 157 4.20 10.59 5.77
N LEU A 158 4.83 9.87 4.84
CA LEU A 158 5.42 8.58 5.18
C LEU A 158 6.42 8.86 6.32
N THR A 159 5.94 8.66 7.55
CA THR A 159 6.55 8.93 8.84
C THR A 159 6.80 10.41 9.21
N GLU A 160 5.85 10.98 9.96
CA GLU A 160 6.18 11.66 11.23
C GLU A 160 5.19 11.15 12.27
N SER A 161 5.62 10.23 13.15
CA SER A 161 4.98 10.06 14.46
C SER A 161 5.57 11.13 15.39
N PRO A 162 4.81 11.82 16.25
CA PRO A 162 3.59 11.33 16.93
C PRO A 162 2.36 12.23 16.81
N VAL A 163 1.18 11.62 16.82
CA VAL A 163 0.15 11.64 17.88
C VAL A 163 -1.09 10.96 17.29
N SER A 164 -1.61 9.99 18.04
CA SER A 164 -2.90 9.32 17.84
C SER A 164 -4.00 10.28 17.38
N SER A 165 -4.57 10.00 16.22
CA SER A 165 -5.91 10.46 15.88
C SER A 165 -6.65 9.30 15.25
N CYS A 166 -7.12 8.40 16.10
CA CYS A 166 -8.23 7.54 15.77
C CYS A 166 -9.46 8.44 15.54
N VAL A 167 -9.72 8.85 14.30
CA VAL A 167 -11.06 9.34 13.94
C VAL A 167 -11.91 8.09 13.73
N SER A 168 -12.57 7.69 14.82
CA SER A 168 -13.69 6.75 14.74
C SER A 168 -14.71 7.33 13.75
N LEU A 169 -14.89 6.65 12.61
CA LEU A 169 -16.06 6.88 11.77
C LEU A 169 -17.29 6.44 12.57
N LYS A 170 -17.92 7.39 13.27
CA LYS A 170 -19.28 7.20 13.75
C LYS A 170 -20.14 7.02 12.50
N SER A 171 -20.61 5.80 12.29
CA SER A 171 -21.69 5.51 11.37
C SER A 171 -22.92 6.26 11.88
N ASP A 172 -23.40 7.22 11.09
CA ASP A 172 -24.66 7.90 11.36
C ASP A 172 -25.78 6.86 11.38
N GLN A 173 -26.35 6.66 12.56
CA GLN A 173 -27.54 5.85 12.77
C GLN A 173 -28.72 6.60 12.17
N SER A 174 -29.12 6.22 10.95
CA SER A 174 -30.42 6.56 10.41
C SER A 174 -31.50 6.22 11.42
N LYS A 175 -32.35 7.21 11.71
CA LYS A 175 -33.62 7.04 12.39
C LYS A 175 -34.52 6.13 11.55
N GLU A 176 -34.62 4.86 11.94
CA GLU A 176 -35.86 4.11 11.73
C GLU A 176 -36.32 3.54 13.07
N LYS A 177 -37.54 3.93 13.44
CA LYS A 177 -38.25 3.45 14.62
C LYS A 177 -38.56 1.97 14.40
N PRO A 178 -38.36 1.07 15.38
CA PRO A 178 -38.71 -0.33 15.21
C PRO A 178 -40.23 -0.47 14.96
N PRO A 179 -40.67 -1.41 14.10
CA PRO A 179 -42.08 -1.79 14.06
C PRO A 179 -42.47 -2.34 15.43
N GLN A 180 -43.59 -1.86 15.98
CA GLN A 180 -44.13 -2.40 17.23
C GLN A 180 -44.62 -3.82 16.99
N LEU A 181 -44.00 -4.77 17.67
CA LEU A 181 -44.49 -6.14 17.76
C LEU A 181 -45.63 -6.12 18.79
N SER A 182 -46.86 -6.35 18.33
CA SER A 182 -48.03 -6.48 19.19
C SER A 182 -47.90 -7.73 20.07
N ASP A 183 -48.01 -7.55 21.38
CA ASP A 183 -48.20 -8.64 22.33
C ASP A 183 -49.64 -9.17 22.23
N GLU A 184 -49.92 -10.05 21.26
CA GLU A 184 -51.10 -10.91 21.37
C GLU A 184 -50.73 -12.18 22.14
N ALA A 185 -51.30 -12.29 23.34
CA ALA A 185 -51.29 -13.51 24.13
C ALA A 185 -52.14 -14.58 23.43
N GLY A 186 -51.50 -15.68 23.02
CA GLY A 186 -52.19 -16.87 22.53
C GLY A 186 -53.04 -17.52 23.65
N PRO A 187 -54.19 -18.14 23.32
CA PRO A 187 -55.09 -18.68 24.33
C PRO A 187 -54.53 -19.98 24.93
N SER A 188 -54.46 -20.02 26.26
CA SER A 188 -54.22 -21.23 27.05
C SER A 188 -55.47 -22.10 27.07
N HIS A 189 -55.36 -23.32 26.55
CA HIS A 189 -56.38 -24.36 26.68
C HIS A 189 -56.42 -24.93 28.12
N PRO A 190 -57.59 -25.27 28.68
CA PRO A 190 -57.70 -25.89 30.00
C PRO A 190 -57.70 -27.42 29.91
N LYS A 191 -57.23 -28.06 30.99
CA LYS A 191 -57.72 -29.36 31.47
C LYS A 191 -58.25 -29.16 32.88
#